data_AF-A0A837HIF8-F1
#
_entry.id   AF-A0A837HIF8-F1
#
_cell.length_a   1.000
_cell.length_b   1.000
_cell.length_c   1.000
_cell.angle_alpha   90.00
_cell.angle_beta   90.00
_cell.angle_gamma   90.00
#
_symmetry.space_group_name_H-M   'P 1'
#
loop_
_entity.id
_entity.type
_entity.pdbx_description
1 polymer ?
#
loop_
_entity_poly.entity_id
_entity_poly.type
_entity_poly.pdbx_seq_one_letter_code
_entity_poly.pdbx_strand_id
1 'polypeptide(L)'
;MSNHAQFEEEKQQQKLEELHKEEEEKFAQHIAEKNNLPYANLFVAIINPEALFLITEKTAEEAESAIIQKTDETLFIAIRDPQNPKTKEA
;
A
#
# COMPACT_ATOMS: atom_id res chain seq x y z
N MET A 1 -1.64 -15.41 -38.41
CA MET A 1 -1.03 -14.10 -38.07
C MET A 1 -1.47 -13.62 -36.67
N SER A 2 -1.60 -14.52 -35.69
CA SER A 2 -2.29 -14.18 -34.42
C SER A 2 -1.35 -13.91 -33.24
N ASN A 3 -0.12 -14.47 -33.22
CA ASN A 3 0.80 -14.30 -32.09
C ASN A 3 1.44 -12.91 -31.99
N HIS A 4 1.61 -12.19 -33.11
CA HIS A 4 2.30 -10.90 -33.07
C HIS A 4 1.42 -9.78 -32.52
N ALA A 5 0.13 -9.76 -32.89
CA ALA A 5 -0.83 -8.76 -32.37
C ALA A 5 -1.04 -8.94 -30.86
N GLN A 6 -1.18 -10.19 -30.41
CA GLN A 6 -1.35 -10.49 -28.98
C GLN A 6 -0.10 -10.10 -28.16
N PHE A 7 1.10 -10.34 -28.70
CA PHE A 7 2.35 -9.94 -28.02
C PHE A 7 2.50 -8.42 -27.87
N GLU A 8 2.07 -7.64 -28.86
CA GLU A 8 2.11 -6.17 -28.77
C GLU A 8 1.03 -5.64 -27.81
N GLU A 9 -0.15 -6.26 -27.76
CA GLU A 9 -1.20 -5.95 -26.79
C GLU A 9 -0.75 -6.23 -25.35
N GLU A 10 -0.12 -7.38 -25.10
CA GLU A 10 0.44 -7.75 -23.78
C GLU A 10 1.49 -6.73 -23.31
N LYS A 11 2.39 -6.26 -24.19
CA LYS A 11 3.37 -5.22 -23.87
C LYS A 11 2.72 -3.87 -23.53
N GLN A 12 1.71 -3.46 -24.30
CA GLN A 12 0.99 -2.22 -24.03
C GLN A 12 0.30 -2.28 -22.67
N GLN A 13 -0.31 -3.41 -22.34
CA GLN A 13 -0.97 -3.62 -21.06
C GLN A 13 0.02 -3.56 -19.89
N GLN A 14 1.17 -4.23 -20.01
CA GLN A 14 2.24 -4.17 -19.01
C GLN A 14 2.73 -2.73 -18.80
N LYS A 15 2.90 -1.97 -19.89
CA LYS A 15 3.35 -0.58 -19.78
C LYS A 15 2.32 0.31 -19.09
N LEU A 16 1.04 0.09 -19.36
CA LEU A 16 -0.05 0.82 -18.72
C LEU A 16 -0.12 0.51 -17.21
N GLU A 17 0.00 -0.77 -16.84
CA GLU A 17 0.03 -1.19 -15.44
C GLU A 17 1.23 -0.62 -14.67
N GLU A 18 2.40 -0.56 -15.31
CA GLU A 18 3.60 0.08 -14.73
C GLU A 18 3.35 1.57 -14.47
N LEU A 19 2.78 2.29 -15.43
CA LEU A 19 2.45 3.71 -15.29
C LEU A 19 1.43 3.94 -14.16
N HIS A 20 0.39 3.12 -14.07
CA HIS A 20 -0.60 3.23 -13.00
C HIS A 20 0.03 3.02 -11.62
N LYS A 21 0.88 1.99 -11.46
CA LYS A 21 1.58 1.73 -10.20
C LYS A 21 2.51 2.88 -9.82
N GLU A 22 3.24 3.44 -10.78
CA GLU A 22 4.07 4.62 -10.53
C GLU A 22 3.26 5.83 -10.07
N GLU A 23 2.10 6.07 -10.66
CA GLU A 23 1.21 7.17 -10.27
C GLU A 23 0.63 6.95 -8.87
N GLU A 24 0.21 5.73 -8.53
CA GLU A 24 -0.27 5.38 -7.20
C GLU A 24 0.80 5.62 -6.13
N GLU A 25 2.05 5.22 -6.38
CA GLU A 25 3.16 5.44 -5.45
C GLU A 25 3.52 6.93 -5.31
N LYS A 26 3.54 7.68 -6.42
CA LYS A 26 3.75 9.15 -6.37
C LYS A 26 2.64 9.84 -5.58
N PHE A 27 1.40 9.40 -5.75
CA PHE A 27 0.26 9.92 -5.00
C PHE A 27 0.38 9.60 -3.50
N ALA A 28 0.76 8.37 -3.14
CA ALA A 28 0.98 7.99 -1.75
C ALA A 28 2.09 8.81 -1.08
N GLN A 29 3.21 9.05 -1.78
CA GLN A 29 4.30 9.93 -1.30
C GLN A 29 3.79 11.36 -1.06
N HIS A 30 3.05 11.92 -2.01
CA HIS A 30 2.51 13.27 -1.87
C HIS A 30 1.52 13.41 -0.70
N ILE A 31 0.66 12.41 -0.48
CA ILE A 31 -0.24 12.37 0.68
C ILE A 31 0.55 12.32 1.98
N ALA A 32 1.58 11.47 2.05
CA ALA A 32 2.41 11.34 3.24
C ALA A 32 3.09 12.67 3.59
N GLU A 33 3.73 13.31 2.60
CA GLU A 33 4.34 14.64 2.75
C GLU A 33 3.34 15.70 3.23
N LYS A 34 2.17 15.78 2.57
CA LYS A 34 1.12 16.75 2.92
C LYS A 34 0.62 16.59 4.36
N ASN A 35 0.60 15.36 4.88
CA ASN A 35 0.14 15.06 6.23
C ASN A 35 1.29 14.94 7.25
N ASN A 36 2.54 15.25 6.87
CA ASN A 36 3.74 15.06 7.70
C ASN A 36 3.89 13.63 8.24
N LEU A 37 3.53 12.64 7.43
CA LEU A 37 3.69 11.22 7.72
C LEU A 37 4.85 10.64 6.92
N PRO A 38 5.55 9.61 7.43
CA PRO A 38 6.53 8.89 6.65
C PRO A 38 5.84 8.08 5.55
N TYR A 39 6.39 8.15 4.34
CA TYR A 39 6.02 7.23 3.26
C TYR A 39 6.60 5.83 3.53
N ALA A 40 5.81 4.79 3.26
CA ALA A 40 6.22 3.40 3.38
C ALA A 40 5.91 2.65 2.08
N ASN A 41 6.93 2.05 1.46
CA ASN A 41 6.76 1.17 0.31
C ASN A 41 6.67 -0.28 0.77
N LEU A 42 5.47 -0.87 0.72
CA LEU A 42 5.23 -2.22 1.22
C LEU A 42 5.82 -3.33 0.34
N PHE A 43 6.18 -3.06 -0.93
CA PHE A 43 6.85 -4.05 -1.78
C PHE A 43 8.26 -4.39 -1.30
N VAL A 44 8.91 -3.47 -0.58
CA VAL A 44 10.28 -3.63 -0.08
C VAL A 44 10.38 -3.58 1.44
N ALA A 45 9.29 -3.23 2.13
CA ALA A 45 9.26 -3.17 3.58
C ALA A 45 9.41 -4.56 4.20
N ILE A 46 10.16 -4.64 5.29
CA ILE A 46 10.18 -5.83 6.15
C ILE A 46 8.90 -5.82 6.99
N ILE A 47 8.08 -6.85 6.82
CA ILE A 47 6.84 -7.04 7.56
C ILE A 47 7.07 -8.08 8.64
N ASN A 48 6.69 -7.76 9.89
CA ASN A 48 6.61 -8.73 10.97
C ASN A 48 5.25 -9.45 10.91
N PRO A 49 5.18 -10.77 10.58
CA PRO A 49 3.91 -11.48 10.49
C PRO A 49 3.12 -11.50 11.80
N GLU A 50 3.80 -11.54 12.96
CA GLU A 50 3.14 -11.53 14.27
C GLU A 50 2.41 -10.21 14.54
N ALA A 51 2.90 -9.11 13.95
CA ALA A 51 2.28 -7.80 14.10
C ALA A 51 0.93 -7.70 13.36
N LEU A 52 0.76 -8.44 12.26
CA LEU A 52 -0.50 -8.46 11.50
C LEU A 52 -1.67 -9.02 12.32
N PHE A 53 -1.40 -9.94 13.25
CA PHE A 53 -2.43 -10.56 14.10
C PHE A 53 -2.91 -9.67 15.25
N LEU A 54 -2.36 -8.47 15.40
CA LEU A 54 -2.76 -7.54 16.47
C LEU A 54 -4.14 -6.92 16.23
N ILE A 55 -4.60 -6.88 14.98
CA ILE A 55 -5.94 -6.48 14.58
C ILE A 55 -6.59 -7.56 13.72
N THR A 56 -7.92 -7.57 13.65
CA THR A 56 -8.63 -8.49 12.75
C THR A 56 -8.51 -8.03 11.30
N GLU A 57 -8.57 -8.96 10.35
CA GLU A 57 -8.64 -8.65 8.92
C GLU A 57 -9.77 -7.66 8.61
N LYS A 58 -10.95 -7.87 9.20
CA LYS A 58 -12.09 -6.95 9.05
C LYS A 58 -11.75 -5.53 9.50
N THR A 59 -11.08 -5.37 10.64
CA THR A 59 -10.65 -4.05 11.14
C THR A 59 -9.62 -3.43 10.21
N ALA A 60 -8.65 -4.22 9.72
CA ALA A 60 -7.63 -3.78 8.78
C ALA A 60 -8.25 -3.29 7.45
N GLU A 61 -9.22 -4.03 6.91
CA GLU A 61 -9.95 -3.68 5.69
C GLU A 61 -10.78 -2.40 5.87
N GLU A 62 -11.58 -2.30 6.93
CA GLU A 62 -12.43 -1.12 7.19
C GLU A 62 -11.61 0.17 7.40
N ALA A 63 -10.42 0.04 8.00
CA ALA A 63 -9.50 1.14 8.25
C ALA A 63 -8.49 1.37 7.12
N GLU A 64 -8.50 0.55 6.07
CA GLU A 64 -7.48 0.50 5.02
C GLU A 64 -6.04 0.61 5.57
N SER A 65 -5.75 -0.19 6.60
CA SER A 65 -4.49 -0.11 7.36
C SER A 65 -3.96 -1.49 7.77
N ALA A 66 -2.67 -1.57 8.02
CA ALA A 66 -2.02 -2.80 8.49
C ALA A 66 -0.89 -2.47 9.47
N ILE A 67 -0.77 -3.25 10.54
CA ILE A 67 0.36 -3.15 11.48
C ILE A 67 1.52 -3.95 10.91
N ILE A 68 2.50 -3.24 10.35
CA ILE A 68 3.61 -3.85 9.61
C ILE A 68 4.78 -4.24 10.51
N GLN A 69 4.96 -3.56 11.63
CA GLN A 69 5.97 -3.90 12.63
C GLN A 69 5.49 -3.57 14.05
N LYS A 70 6.03 -4.30 15.01
CA LYS A 70 5.89 -4.05 16.43
C LYS A 70 7.26 -4.15 17.08
N THR A 71 7.62 -3.09 17.80
CA THR A 71 8.71 -3.08 18.77
C THR A 71 8.09 -2.98 20.16
N ASP A 72 8.88 -3.14 21.22
CA ASP A 72 8.36 -3.24 22.60
C ASP A 72 7.42 -2.08 22.98
N GLU A 73 7.67 -0.87 22.46
CA GLU A 73 6.89 0.33 22.79
C GLU A 73 6.23 1.02 21.58
N THR A 74 6.50 0.57 20.35
CA THR A 74 6.04 1.27 19.14
C THR A 74 5.46 0.32 18.10
N LEU A 75 4.27 0.65 17.61
CA LEU A 75 3.63 0.02 16.47
C LEU A 75 3.86 0.87 15.23
N PHE A 76 4.27 0.23 14.14
CA PHE A 76 4.34 0.84 12.83
C PHE A 76 3.12 0.41 12.04
N ILE A 77 2.27 1.38 11.70
CA ILE A 77 1.00 1.16 11.01
C ILE A 77 1.11 1.80 9.64
N ALA A 78 0.98 0.97 8.59
CA ALA A 78 0.81 1.46 7.23
C ALA A 78 -0.67 1.78 7.02
N ILE A 79 -0.96 2.95 6.47
CA ILE A 79 -2.31 3.43 6.23
C ILE A 79 -2.41 3.91 4.78
N ARG A 80 -3.51 3.61 4.10
CA ARG A 80 -3.75 4.08 2.73
C ARG A 80 -4.27 5.52 2.71
N ASP A 81 -5.22 5.84 3.58
CA ASP A 81 -5.82 7.17 3.68
C ASP A 81 -5.77 7.69 5.13
N PRO A 82 -4.95 8.71 5.44
CA PRO A 82 -4.91 9.32 6.77
C PRO A 82 -6.19 10.07 7.16
N GLN A 83 -7.09 10.34 6.20
CA GLN A 83 -8.37 11.00 6.46
C GLN A 83 -9.51 10.02 6.76
N ASN A 84 -9.31 8.72 6.55
CA ASN A 84 -10.31 7.72 6.89
C ASN A 84 -10.56 7.77 8.41
N PRO A 85 -11.81 8.05 8.86
CA PRO A 85 -12.14 8.14 10.29
C PRO A 85 -11.80 6.85 11.05
N LYS A 86 -11.93 5.69 10.40
CA LYS A 86 -11.67 4.38 10.99
C LYS A 86 -10.20 4.15 11.29
N THR A 87 -9.30 4.78 10.54
CA THR A 87 -7.85 4.73 10.77
C THR A 87 -7.44 5.39 12.10
N LYS A 88 -8.24 6.33 12.62
CA LYS A 88 -7.97 6.97 13.93
C LYS A 88 -8.53 6.19 15.12
N GLU A 89 -9.41 5.23 14.85
CA GLU A 89 -10.08 4.41 15.87
C GLU A 89 -9.42 3.02 16.03
N ALA A 90 -8.55 2.64 15.09
CA ALA A 90 -7.81 1.37 15.04
C ALA A 90 -6.50 1.43 15.84
#